data_AF-A0A2L2Z752-F1
#
_entry.id   AF-A0A2L2Z752-F1
#
_cell.length_a   1.000
_cell.length_b   1.000
_cell.length_c   1.000
_cell.angle_alpha   90.00
_cell.angle_beta   90.00
_cell.angle_gamma   90.00
#
_symmetry.space_group_name_H-M   'P 1'
#
loop_
_entity.id
_entity.type
_entity.pdbx_description
1 polymer ?
#
loop_
_entity_poly.entity_id
_entity_poly.type
_entity_poly.pdbx_seq_one_letter_code
_entity_poly.pdbx_strand_id
1 'polypeptide(L)'
;GVATRTRSVIQLPSDDGQPCSPELEQRKPCSFKACYHWKRSSWSPCNLESADCGYGLRHRVVECVRYDGLVVDKLNCLTVNLTFSIT
;
A
#
# COMPACT_ATOMS: atom_id res chain seq x y z
N GLY A 1 -10.25 4.33 3.28
CA GLY A 1 -10.15 5.36 4.35
C GLY A 1 -10.85 6.63 3.91
N VAL A 2 -11.12 7.55 4.85
CA VAL A 2 -11.69 8.88 4.57
C VAL A 2 -10.67 9.91 5.02
N ALA A 3 -10.41 10.91 4.17
CA ALA A 3 -9.61 12.08 4.52
C ALA A 3 -10.54 13.21 4.96
N THR A 4 -10.26 13.76 6.14
CA THR A 4 -11.01 14.86 6.74
C THR A 4 -10.13 16.11 6.80
N ARG A 5 -10.70 17.26 6.41
CA ARG A 5 -10.08 18.58 6.67
C ARG A 5 -11.03 19.44 7.49
N THR A 6 -10.48 20.19 8.42
CA THR A 6 -11.22 21.11 9.30
C THR A 6 -10.69 22.53 9.15
N ARG A 7 -11.59 23.52 9.26
CA ARG A 7 -11.25 24.94 9.39
C ARG A 7 -11.87 25.53 10.65
N SER A 8 -11.34 26.63 11.16
CA SER A 8 -11.90 27.37 12.29
C SER A 8 -12.29 28.78 11.89
N VAL A 9 -13.34 29.29 12.52
CA VAL A 9 -13.73 30.70 12.38
C VAL A 9 -12.79 31.53 13.25
N ILE A 10 -12.01 32.42 12.62
CA ILE A 10 -11.06 33.29 13.32
C ILE A 10 -11.70 34.56 13.86
N GLN A 11 -12.85 34.96 13.30
CA GLN A 11 -13.59 36.15 13.68
C GLN A 11 -15.08 35.90 13.50
N LEU A 12 -15.86 36.26 14.52
CA LEU A 12 -17.32 36.19 14.44
C LEU A 12 -17.86 37.30 13.53
N PRO A 13 -19.07 37.13 12.99
CA PRO A 13 -19.71 38.18 12.19
C PRO A 13 -19.94 39.42 13.05
N SER A 14 -19.69 40.61 12.49
CA SER A 14 -19.95 41.90 13.15
C SER A 14 -21.24 42.50 12.60
N ASP A 15 -22.05 43.09 13.49
CA ASP A 15 -23.29 43.82 13.17
C ASP A 15 -24.19 43.01 12.21
N ASP A 16 -24.29 43.44 10.94
CA ASP A 16 -25.09 42.82 9.88
C ASP A 16 -24.26 41.90 8.95
N GLY A 17 -23.04 41.55 9.35
CA GLY A 17 -22.15 40.68 8.60
C GLY A 17 -22.69 39.26 8.46
N GLN A 18 -22.53 38.67 7.27
CA GLN A 18 -23.01 37.30 7.03
C GLN A 18 -22.17 36.28 7.82
N PRO A 19 -22.81 35.30 8.50
CA PRO A 19 -22.10 34.24 9.18
C PRO A 19 -21.31 33.35 8.21
N CYS A 20 -20.15 32.89 8.69
CA CYS A 20 -19.43 31.81 8.04
C CYS A 20 -20.32 30.56 7.97
N SER A 21 -20.16 29.78 6.91
CA SER A 21 -20.88 28.49 6.80
C SER A 21 -20.62 27.62 8.03
N PRO A 22 -21.67 27.01 8.62
CA PRO A 22 -21.53 26.12 9.77
C PRO A 22 -20.78 24.83 9.42
N GLU A 23 -20.67 24.50 8.13
CA GLU A 23 -19.87 23.38 7.66
C GLU A 23 -18.38 23.76 7.66
N LEU A 24 -17.73 23.39 8.77
CA LEU A 24 -16.30 23.60 9.00
C LEU A 24 -15.47 22.35 8.73
N GLU A 25 -16.12 21.22 8.50
CA GLU A 25 -15.51 19.93 8.22
C GLU A 25 -15.85 19.48 6.80
N GLN A 26 -14.85 19.01 6.06
CA GLN A 26 -15.05 18.42 4.73
C GLN A 26 -14.43 17.04 4.71
N ARG A 27 -15.15 16.08 4.11
CA ARG A 27 -14.73 14.69 4.00
C ARG A 27 -14.62 14.28 2.54
N LYS A 28 -13.61 13.49 2.22
CA LYS A 28 -13.49 12.81 0.92
C LYS A 28 -12.97 11.39 1.08
N PRO A 29 -13.35 10.44 0.22
CA PRO A 29 -12.69 9.15 0.17
C PRO A 29 -11.18 9.32 -0.04
N CYS A 30 -10.36 8.54 0.65
CA CYS A 30 -8.94 8.47 0.33
C CYS A 30 -8.77 7.81 -1.03
N SER A 31 -8.19 8.52 -2.00
CA SER A 31 -7.71 7.94 -3.26
C SER A 31 -6.44 7.12 -3.00
N PHE A 32 -6.59 5.99 -2.32
CA PHE A 32 -5.48 5.08 -2.09
C PHE A 32 -5.42 4.07 -3.25
N LYS A 33 -4.31 4.07 -4.00
CA LYS A 33 -3.95 2.93 -4.83
C LYS A 33 -3.33 1.89 -3.91
N ALA A 34 -3.81 0.65 -4.01
CA ALA A 34 -3.22 -0.45 -3.27
C ALA A 34 -1.74 -0.62 -3.63
N CYS A 35 -0.88 -0.44 -2.64
CA CYS A 35 0.54 -0.73 -2.77
C CYS A 35 0.73 -2.23 -2.58
N TYR A 36 1.36 -2.87 -3.56
CA TYR A 36 1.68 -4.30 -3.55
C TYR A 36 3.20 -4.48 -3.60
N HIS A 37 3.72 -5.47 -2.88
CA HIS A 37 5.14 -5.79 -2.89
C HIS A 37 5.37 -7.29 -2.72
N TRP A 38 6.52 -7.76 -3.20
CA TRP A 38 6.94 -9.15 -3.03
C TRP A 38 7.50 -9.37 -1.63
N LYS A 39 6.87 -10.26 -0.88
CA LYS A 39 7.39 -10.77 0.39
C LYS A 39 8.06 -12.11 0.17
N ARG A 40 9.29 -12.25 0.67
CA ARG A 40 10.10 -13.47 0.55
C ARG A 40 10.18 -14.13 1.92
N SER A 41 9.90 -15.42 1.99
CA SER A 41 10.14 -16.20 3.19
C SER A 41 11.64 -16.42 3.41
N SER A 42 11.99 -16.96 4.57
CA SER A 42 13.28 -17.60 4.79
C SER A 42 13.50 -18.71 3.76
N TRP A 43 14.76 -18.91 3.39
CA TRP A 43 15.18 -20.04 2.58
C TRP A 43 15.06 -21.35 3.34
N SER A 44 14.72 -22.42 2.65
CA SER A 44 14.84 -23.78 3.16
C SER A 44 16.30 -24.10 3.50
N PRO A 45 16.54 -25.18 4.28
CA PRO A 45 17.83 -25.85 4.29
C PRO A 45 18.28 -26.21 2.86
N CYS A 46 19.59 -26.31 2.67
CA CYS A 46 20.16 -26.79 1.41
C CYS A 46 19.91 -28.30 1.30
N ASN A 47 19.22 -28.73 0.25
CA ASN A 47 19.08 -30.15 -0.04
C ASN A 47 20.22 -30.58 -0.97
N LEU A 48 21.05 -31.49 -0.49
CA LEU A 48 22.14 -32.12 -1.22
C LEU A 48 21.65 -33.51 -1.62
N GLU A 49 21.51 -33.77 -2.92
CA GLU A 49 20.85 -35.00 -3.42
C GLU A 49 21.53 -36.30 -2.95
N SER A 50 22.85 -36.30 -2.67
CA SER A 50 23.57 -37.52 -2.21
C SER A 50 24.97 -37.28 -1.60
N ALA A 51 25.29 -36.08 -1.10
CA ALA A 51 26.64 -35.76 -0.63
C ALA A 51 26.65 -34.85 0.62
N ASP A 52 27.72 -34.94 1.42
CA ASP A 52 27.92 -34.08 2.60
C ASP A 52 28.43 -32.67 2.23
N CYS A 53 28.90 -32.48 0.99
CA CYS A 53 29.31 -31.18 0.47
C CYS A 53 29.13 -31.11 -1.06
N GLY A 54 28.97 -29.90 -1.59
CA GLY A 54 28.79 -29.66 -3.03
C GLY A 54 27.58 -28.78 -3.33
N TYR A 55 27.13 -28.82 -4.58
CA TYR A 55 25.98 -28.06 -5.04
C TYR A 55 24.67 -28.66 -4.51
N GLY A 56 23.75 -27.78 -4.12
CA GLY A 56 22.43 -28.17 -3.64
C GLY A 56 21.37 -27.15 -3.99
N LEU A 57 20.11 -27.56 -3.79
CA LEU A 57 18.95 -26.73 -4.07
C LEU A 57 18.35 -26.17 -2.79
N ARG A 58 17.91 -24.92 -2.87
CA ARG A 58 17.16 -24.24 -1.80
C ARG A 58 15.92 -23.63 -2.39
N HIS A 59 14.82 -23.77 -1.67
CA HIS A 59 13.54 -23.21 -2.04
C HIS A 59 13.16 -22.11 -1.05
N ARG A 60 12.43 -21.12 -1.51
CA ARG A 60 11.74 -20.14 -0.66
C ARG A 60 10.40 -19.80 -1.28
N VAL A 61 9.47 -19.41 -0.43
CA VAL A 61 8.16 -18.94 -0.87
C VAL A 61 8.25 -17.44 -1.16
N VAL A 62 7.60 -17.03 -2.25
CA VAL A 62 7.48 -15.63 -2.66
C VAL A 62 6.01 -15.32 -2.87
N GLU A 63 5.49 -14.38 -2.09
CA GLU A 63 4.08 -14.01 -2.05
C GLU A 63 3.91 -12.54 -2.40
N CYS A 64 2.86 -12.23 -3.15
CA CYS A 64 2.46 -10.84 -3.36
C CYS A 64 1.62 -10.40 -2.17
N VAL A 65 2.05 -9.35 -1.49
CA VAL A 65 1.35 -8.82 -0.32
C VAL A 65 0.94 -7.37 -0.53
N ARG A 66 -0.24 -7.03 -0.03
CA ARG A 66 -0.74 -5.65 0.01
C ARG A 66 -0.15 -4.91 1.23
N TYR A 67 -0.27 -3.58 1.26
CA TYR A 67 0.21 -2.71 2.34
C TYR A 67 -0.23 -3.12 3.75
N ASP A 68 -1.37 -3.80 3.89
CA ASP A 68 -1.93 -4.30 5.15
C ASP A 68 -1.48 -5.73 5.50
N GLY A 69 -0.56 -6.30 4.72
CA GLY A 69 0.01 -7.63 4.95
C GLY A 69 -0.81 -8.79 4.38
N LEU A 70 -1.96 -8.52 3.75
CA LEU A 70 -2.77 -9.55 3.11
C LEU A 70 -2.05 -10.14 1.89
N VAL A 71 -1.97 -11.47 1.82
CA VAL A 71 -1.51 -12.19 0.63
C VAL A 71 -2.58 -12.10 -0.45
N VAL A 72 -2.20 -11.62 -1.64
CA VAL A 72 -3.08 -11.39 -2.78
C VAL A 72 -2.55 -12.09 -4.02
N ASP A 73 -3.32 -12.05 -5.11
CA ASP A 73 -2.92 -12.63 -6.39
C ASP A 73 -1.59 -12.03 -6.89
N LYS A 74 -0.71 -12.91 -7.40
CA LYS A 74 0.62 -12.59 -7.90
C LYS A 74 0.62 -11.48 -8.96
N LEU A 75 -0.45 -11.38 -9.76
CA LEU A 75 -0.58 -10.39 -10.83
C LEU A 75 -0.44 -8.96 -10.31
N ASN A 76 -0.95 -8.68 -9.10
CA ASN A 76 -0.88 -7.34 -8.49
C ASN A 76 0.56 -6.85 -8.27
N CYS A 77 1.52 -7.77 -8.09
CA CYS A 77 2.94 -7.45 -7.95
C CYS A 77 3.72 -7.61 -9.27
N LEU A 78 3.15 -8.23 -10.30
CA LEU A 78 3.74 -8.34 -11.64
C LEU A 78 3.47 -7.09 -12.49
N THR A 79 2.33 -6.44 -12.30
CA THR A 79 1.92 -5.25 -13.05
C THR A 79 2.81 -4.01 -12.81
N VAL A 80 3.72 -4.05 -11.83
CA VAL A 80 4.70 -2.96 -11.59
C VAL A 80 5.67 -2.79 -12.77
N ASN A 81 5.84 -3.83 -13.60
CA ASN A 81 6.76 -3.83 -14.75
C ASN A 81 6.06 -3.80 -16.14
N LEU A 82 4.73 -3.80 -16.22
CA LEU A 82 4.03 -3.86 -17.53
C LEU A 82 3.52 -2.49 -18.02
N THR A 83 3.68 -1.42 -17.25
CA THR A 83 3.29 -0.05 -17.66
C THR A 83 4.47 0.86 -18.03
N PHE A 84 5.71 0.37 -18.01
CA PHE A 84 6.92 1.18 -18.28
C PHE A 84 7.75 0.74 -19.50
N SER A 85 7.17 -0.01 -20.45
CA SER A 85 7.86 -0.29 -21.71
C SER A 85 6.88 -0.40 -22.87
N ILE A 86 6.24 0.72 -23.23
CA ILE A 86 5.89 1.03 -24.62
C ILE A 86 6.04 2.56 -24.79
N THR A 87 7.23 3.00 -25.21
CA THR A 87 7.35 4.08 -26.19
C THR A 87 7.04 3.52 -27.55
#